data_AF-Q14F07-F1
#
_entry.id   AF-Q14F07-F1
#
_cell.length_a   1.000
_cell.length_b   1.000
_cell.length_c   1.000
_cell.angle_alpha   90.00
_cell.angle_beta   90.00
_cell.angle_gamma   90.00
#
_symmetry.space_group_name_H-M   'P 1'
#
loop_
_entity.id
_entity.type
_entity.pdbx_description
1 polymer ?
#
loop_
_entity_poly.entity_id
_entity_poly.type
_entity_poly.pdbx_seq_one_letter_code
_entity_poly.pdbx_strand_id
1 'polypeptide(L)'
;MLYESVSGEIKSTFSWLMLHQQRNQHARLIPVELYMSDKIIHLTDDSFDTDVLKADGAILVDFWAEWCGPCKMIAPILDEIADEYQGKLTVAKLNIDQNPGTAPKYGIRGIPTLLLFKNGEVAATKVGALSKGQLKEFLDANLA
;
A
#
# COMPACT_ATOMS: atom_id res chain seq x y z
N MET A 1 -78.12 26.27 -13.78
CA MET A 1 -76.95 25.53 -14.30
C MET A 1 -76.11 25.17 -13.06
N LEU A 2 -76.59 24.26 -12.21
CA LEU A 2 -76.26 22.83 -12.19
C LEU A 2 -74.78 22.57 -12.50
N TYR A 3 -73.93 22.36 -11.49
CA TYR A 3 -73.33 21.05 -11.24
C TYR A 3 -72.60 21.03 -9.88
N GLU A 4 -72.67 19.88 -9.24
CA GLU A 4 -72.26 19.57 -7.87
C GLU A 4 -70.81 19.07 -7.79
N SER A 5 -70.28 19.06 -6.55
CA SER A 5 -69.47 17.99 -5.93
C SER A 5 -68.53 17.15 -6.81
N VAL A 6 -67.22 17.19 -6.51
CA VAL A 6 -66.46 15.96 -6.22
C VAL A 6 -65.41 16.23 -5.12
N SER A 7 -65.63 15.59 -3.97
CA SER A 7 -64.64 15.28 -2.94
C SER A 7 -63.65 14.22 -3.44
N GLY A 8 -62.37 14.33 -3.07
CA GLY A 8 -61.41 13.28 -3.40
C GLY A 8 -60.01 13.53 -2.89
N GLU A 9 -59.68 12.86 -1.80
CA GLU A 9 -58.34 12.79 -1.20
C GLU A 9 -57.30 12.29 -2.19
N ILE A 10 -56.16 12.99 -2.33
CA ILE A 10 -54.88 12.34 -2.67
C ILE A 10 -53.80 12.93 -1.76
N LYS A 11 -53.83 12.53 -0.49
CA LYS A 11 -52.60 12.43 0.30
C LYS A 11 -51.72 11.38 -0.38
N SER A 12 -50.41 11.57 -0.29
CA SER A 12 -49.36 10.64 -0.77
C SER A 12 -49.03 10.79 -2.27
N THR A 13 -47.93 11.49 -2.54
CA THR A 13 -46.99 11.21 -3.66
C THR A 13 -45.77 12.12 -3.64
N PHE A 14 -45.80 13.26 -2.95
CA PHE A 14 -44.63 14.16 -2.82
C PHE A 14 -43.66 13.81 -1.68
N SER A 15 -43.69 12.57 -1.19
CA SER A 15 -42.62 12.02 -0.33
C SER A 15 -41.63 11.13 -1.11
N TRP A 16 -41.83 10.92 -2.41
CA TRP A 16 -40.98 10.02 -3.20
C TRP A 16 -39.84 10.72 -3.96
N LEU A 17 -39.96 12.03 -4.24
CA LEU A 17 -38.92 12.79 -4.96
C LEU A 17 -37.77 13.29 -4.07
N MET A 18 -37.98 13.37 -2.75
CA MET A 18 -36.94 13.75 -1.77
C MET A 18 -36.23 12.54 -1.11
N LEU A 19 -36.53 11.31 -1.54
CA LEU A 19 -35.91 10.07 -1.01
C LEU A 19 -35.14 9.26 -2.06
N HIS A 20 -34.96 9.81 -3.28
CA HIS A 20 -34.22 9.14 -4.36
C HIS A 20 -33.00 9.91 -4.85
N GLN A 21 -32.68 11.06 -4.26
CA GLN A 21 -31.48 11.84 -4.58
C GLN A 21 -30.34 11.62 -3.57
N GLN A 22 -30.20 10.40 -3.07
CA GLN A 22 -29.12 10.03 -2.15
C GLN A 22 -28.73 8.55 -2.21
N ARG A 23 -28.75 7.95 -3.42
CA ARG A 23 -28.13 6.64 -3.63
C ARG A 23 -27.15 6.71 -4.80
N ASN A 24 -25.89 6.44 -4.47
CA ASN A 24 -24.75 6.18 -5.35
C ASN A 24 -24.04 7.40 -5.96
N GLN A 25 -23.48 8.22 -5.07
CA GLN A 25 -22.26 9.00 -5.35
C GLN A 25 -21.00 8.27 -4.84
N HIS A 26 -21.03 6.94 -4.70
CA HIS A 26 -19.81 6.17 -4.45
C HIS A 26 -18.96 6.18 -5.71
N ALA A 27 -18.22 7.28 -5.89
CA ALA A 27 -16.96 7.28 -6.58
C ALA A 27 -16.18 6.04 -6.13
N ARG A 28 -15.60 5.31 -7.09
CA ARG A 28 -14.64 4.22 -6.85
C ARG A 28 -13.40 4.78 -6.16
N LEU A 29 -13.51 5.06 -4.88
CA LEU A 29 -12.37 5.10 -3.98
C LEU A 29 -12.12 3.65 -3.63
N ILE A 30 -11.02 3.10 -4.14
CA ILE A 30 -10.49 1.84 -3.63
C ILE A 30 -10.26 2.09 -2.13
N PRO A 31 -10.98 1.40 -1.21
CA PRO A 31 -10.75 1.58 0.22
C PRO A 31 -9.26 1.34 0.51
N VAL A 32 -8.65 2.21 1.31
CA VAL A 32 -7.22 2.14 1.71
C VAL A 32 -6.87 0.77 2.31
N GLU A 33 -7.86 0.05 2.82
CA GLU A 33 -7.80 -1.37 3.23
C GLU A 33 -7.20 -2.31 2.17
N LEU A 34 -7.34 -2.00 0.87
CA LEU A 34 -6.82 -2.83 -0.23
C LEU A 34 -5.34 -2.58 -0.56
N TYR A 35 -4.69 -1.65 0.15
CA TYR A 35 -3.28 -1.26 -0.05
C TYR A 35 -2.36 -1.70 1.08
N MET A 36 -2.89 -2.49 2.02
CA MET A 36 -2.12 -3.17 3.06
C MET A 36 -2.27 -4.67 2.80
N SER A 37 -1.37 -5.23 2.00
CA SER A 37 -1.28 -6.68 1.85
C SER A 37 -0.83 -7.29 3.17
N ASP A 38 -1.54 -8.32 3.66
CA ASP A 38 -1.19 -9.10 4.86
C ASP A 38 0.21 -9.75 4.79
N LYS A 39 0.88 -9.66 3.63
CA LYS A 39 2.17 -10.29 3.34
C LYS A 39 3.33 -9.31 3.38
N ILE A 40 3.06 -8.03 3.63
CA ILE A 40 4.08 -7.01 3.84
C ILE A 40 4.32 -6.84 5.34
N ILE A 41 5.59 -6.98 5.74
CA ILE A 41 5.99 -6.69 7.12
C ILE A 41 6.22 -5.19 7.26
N HIS A 42 5.56 -4.57 8.22
CA HIS A 42 5.83 -3.18 8.59
C HIS A 42 6.84 -3.14 9.74
N LEU A 43 8.03 -2.62 9.44
CA LEU A 43 9.15 -2.58 10.38
C LEU A 43 9.11 -1.34 11.25
N THR A 44 9.68 -1.47 12.44
CA THR A 44 10.06 -0.34 13.28
C THR A 44 11.57 -0.32 13.51
N ASP A 45 12.10 0.78 14.05
CA ASP A 45 13.51 0.83 14.48
C ASP A 45 13.85 -0.29 15.49
N ASP A 46 12.90 -0.66 16.37
CA ASP A 46 13.08 -1.71 17.37
C ASP A 46 12.98 -3.11 16.76
N SER A 47 12.09 -3.31 15.78
CA SER A 47 11.84 -4.63 15.19
C SER A 47 12.90 -5.00 14.15
N PHE A 48 13.59 -4.03 13.57
CA PHE A 48 14.55 -4.23 12.47
C PHE A 48 15.62 -5.30 12.78
N ASP A 49 16.16 -5.31 13.99
CA ASP A 49 17.18 -6.29 14.39
C ASP A 49 16.64 -7.72 14.35
N THR A 50 15.43 -7.94 14.83
CA THR A 50 14.82 -9.28 14.88
C THR A 50 14.30 -9.69 13.52
N ASP A 51 13.55 -8.80 12.86
CA ASP A 51 12.79 -9.10 11.66
C ASP A 51 13.63 -9.06 10.39
N VAL A 52 14.81 -8.41 10.42
CA VAL A 52 15.71 -8.29 9.27
C VAL A 52 17.08 -8.87 9.54
N LEU A 53 17.75 -8.43 10.61
CA LEU A 53 19.17 -8.80 10.84
C LEU A 53 19.34 -10.23 11.34
N LYS A 54 18.37 -10.73 12.11
CA LYS A 54 18.36 -12.09 12.67
C LYS A 54 17.44 -13.04 11.93
N ALA A 55 16.74 -12.56 10.91
CA ALA A 55 15.83 -13.36 10.13
C ALA A 55 16.57 -14.22 9.10
N ASP A 56 16.09 -15.44 8.92
CA ASP A 56 16.61 -16.37 7.93
C ASP A 56 16.10 -16.01 6.53
N GLY A 57 16.94 -16.24 5.52
CA GLY A 57 16.56 -16.06 4.12
C GLY A 57 16.72 -14.64 3.60
N ALA A 58 15.94 -14.29 2.58
CA ALA A 58 16.06 -13.03 1.86
C ALA A 58 14.92 -12.07 2.21
N ILE A 59 15.27 -10.81 2.45
CA ILE A 59 14.32 -9.76 2.86
C ILE A 59 14.57 -8.51 2.02
N LEU A 60 13.54 -8.04 1.32
CA LEU A 60 13.57 -6.76 0.63
C LEU A 60 12.92 -5.69 1.52
N VAL A 61 13.71 -4.70 1.95
CA VAL A 61 13.21 -3.58 2.74
C VAL A 61 13.04 -2.34 1.86
N ASP A 62 11.82 -1.81 1.79
CA ASP A 62 11.49 -0.51 1.20
C ASP A 62 11.51 0.60 2.25
N PHE A 63 12.43 1.54 2.09
CA PHE A 63 12.50 2.76 2.90
C PHE A 63 11.68 3.86 2.23
N TRP A 64 10.62 4.30 2.92
CA TRP A 64 9.59 5.17 2.34
C TRP A 64 9.08 6.23 3.33
N ALA A 65 8.25 7.15 2.84
CA ALA A 65 7.51 8.12 3.66
C ALA A 65 6.19 8.54 3.00
N GLU A 66 5.26 9.10 3.76
CA GLU A 66 3.92 9.47 3.29
C GLU A 66 3.91 10.57 2.23
N TRP A 67 4.88 11.48 2.31
CA TRP A 67 5.03 12.59 1.37
C TRP A 67 5.74 12.17 0.07
N CYS A 68 6.26 10.94 0.00
CA CYS A 68 7.02 10.45 -1.14
C CYS A 68 6.10 9.93 -2.26
N GLY A 69 5.82 10.79 -3.25
CA GLY A 69 5.05 10.41 -4.45
C GLY A 69 5.59 9.16 -5.15
N PRO A 70 6.90 9.06 -5.47
CA PRO A 70 7.47 7.87 -6.09
C PRO A 70 7.36 6.59 -5.25
N CYS A 71 7.38 6.69 -3.92
CA CYS A 71 7.16 5.55 -3.04
C CYS A 71 5.73 4.99 -3.18
N LYS A 72 4.74 5.88 -3.28
CA LYS A 72 3.34 5.48 -3.52
C LYS A 72 3.15 4.76 -4.85
N MET A 73 3.95 5.10 -5.88
CA MET A 73 3.89 4.41 -7.18
C MET A 73 4.39 2.97 -7.12
N ILE A 74 5.40 2.67 -6.29
CA ILE A 74 5.98 1.32 -6.20
C ILE A 74 5.31 0.43 -5.15
N ALA A 75 4.58 0.99 -4.19
CA ALA A 75 3.86 0.24 -3.17
C ALA A 75 2.98 -0.92 -3.73
N PRO A 76 2.12 -0.74 -4.75
CA PRO A 76 1.31 -1.86 -5.27
C PRO A 76 2.18 -2.90 -5.99
N ILE A 77 3.32 -2.48 -6.54
CA ILE A 77 4.28 -3.41 -7.16
C ILE A 77 4.92 -4.28 -6.08
N LEU A 78 5.24 -3.72 -4.92
CA LEU A 78 5.79 -4.47 -3.78
C LEU A 78 4.78 -5.49 -3.24
N ASP A 79 3.48 -5.16 -3.20
CA ASP A 79 2.43 -6.12 -2.84
C ASP A 79 2.39 -7.30 -3.81
N GLU A 80 2.41 -7.03 -5.13
CA GLU A 80 2.46 -8.09 -6.14
C GLU A 80 3.74 -8.94 -6.07
N ILE A 81 4.88 -8.33 -5.74
CA ILE A 81 6.15 -9.05 -5.55
C ILE A 81 6.10 -9.93 -4.31
N ALA A 82 5.52 -9.44 -3.20
CA ALA A 82 5.35 -10.24 -1.98
C ALA A 82 4.48 -11.48 -2.25
N ASP A 83 3.51 -11.38 -3.15
CA ASP A 83 2.70 -12.50 -3.62
C ASP A 83 3.48 -13.48 -4.52
N GLU A 84 4.20 -12.98 -5.51
CA GLU A 84 4.90 -13.82 -6.49
C GLU A 84 6.12 -14.54 -5.91
N TYR A 85 6.80 -13.93 -4.93
CA TYR A 85 8.04 -14.44 -4.36
C TYR A 85 7.84 -15.12 -2.99
N GLN A 86 6.61 -15.47 -2.63
CA GLN A 86 6.33 -16.18 -1.39
C GLN A 86 7.23 -17.41 -1.20
N GLY A 87 7.75 -17.56 0.01
CA GLY A 87 8.67 -18.64 0.37
C GLY A 87 10.10 -18.47 -0.14
N LYS A 88 10.37 -17.44 -0.97
CA LYS A 88 11.72 -17.09 -1.44
C LYS A 88 12.20 -15.73 -0.95
N LEU A 89 11.27 -14.78 -0.80
CA LEU A 89 11.54 -13.41 -0.39
C LEU A 89 10.45 -12.95 0.56
N THR A 90 10.85 -12.32 1.65
CA THR A 90 9.97 -11.51 2.48
C THR A 90 10.09 -10.05 2.06
N VAL A 91 8.97 -9.37 1.88
CA VAL A 91 8.96 -7.92 1.59
C VAL A 91 8.56 -7.18 2.85
N ALA A 92 9.33 -6.15 3.19
CA ALA A 92 9.15 -5.35 4.37
C ALA A 92 9.24 -3.86 4.04
N LYS A 93 8.60 -3.01 4.84
CA LYS A 93 8.57 -1.56 4.66
C LYS A 93 8.95 -0.86 5.95
N LEU A 94 9.82 0.15 5.86
CA LEU A 94 10.18 1.01 6.98
C LEU A 94 9.88 2.47 6.63
N ASN A 95 8.94 3.06 7.36
CA ASN A 95 8.63 4.49 7.23
C ASN A 95 9.71 5.29 7.96
N ILE A 96 10.44 6.15 7.24
CA ILE A 96 11.61 6.87 7.77
C ILE A 96 11.25 8.04 8.69
N ASP A 97 10.04 8.59 8.60
CA ASP A 97 9.61 9.69 9.48
C ASP A 97 9.27 9.13 10.87
N GLN A 98 8.70 7.93 10.91
CA GLN A 98 8.33 7.24 12.15
C GLN A 98 9.51 6.47 12.78
N ASN A 99 10.46 6.05 11.95
CA ASN A 99 11.61 5.22 12.34
C ASN A 99 12.93 5.86 11.86
N PRO A 100 13.34 7.01 12.44
CA PRO A 100 14.45 7.81 11.93
C PRO A 100 15.82 7.18 12.21
N GLY A 101 15.90 6.17 13.07
CA GLY A 101 17.16 5.58 13.52
C GLY A 101 17.81 4.65 12.49
N THR A 102 17.02 3.93 11.70
CA THR A 102 17.54 2.86 10.83
C THR A 102 18.10 3.37 9.51
N ALA A 103 17.38 4.25 8.79
CA ALA A 103 17.80 4.70 7.46
C ALA A 103 19.22 5.31 7.40
N PRO A 104 19.66 6.16 8.37
CA PRO A 104 21.01 6.71 8.38
C PRO A 104 22.12 5.66 8.54
N LYS A 105 21.86 4.55 9.25
CA LYS A 105 22.85 3.47 9.45
C LYS A 105 23.25 2.79 8.13
N TYR A 106 22.35 2.81 7.15
CA TYR A 106 22.58 2.27 5.81
C TYR A 106 22.90 3.35 4.77
N GLY A 107 23.16 4.59 5.20
CA GLY A 107 23.52 5.68 4.31
C GLY A 107 22.40 6.12 3.37
N ILE A 108 21.14 5.88 3.72
CA ILE A 108 19.98 6.25 2.91
C ILE A 108 19.78 7.76 2.98
N ARG A 109 19.95 8.44 1.84
CA ARG A 109 19.84 9.90 1.70
C ARG A 109 18.64 10.35 0.87
N GLY A 110 17.88 9.40 0.34
CA GLY A 110 16.72 9.64 -0.51
C GLY A 110 15.84 8.40 -0.59
N ILE A 111 14.56 8.63 -0.85
CA ILE A 111 13.54 7.59 -0.92
C ILE A 111 12.76 7.67 -2.25
N PRO A 112 12.22 6.54 -2.75
CA PRO A 112 12.36 5.20 -2.20
C PRO A 112 13.78 4.66 -2.38
N THR A 113 14.24 3.88 -1.40
CA THR A 113 15.45 3.06 -1.52
C THR A 113 15.09 1.66 -1.05
N LEU A 114 15.42 0.66 -1.86
CA LEU A 114 15.24 -0.75 -1.56
C LEU A 114 16.59 -1.37 -1.19
N LEU A 115 16.64 -2.05 -0.04
CA LEU A 115 17.77 -2.88 0.35
C LEU A 115 17.33 -4.34 0.38
N LEU A 116 18.06 -5.18 -0.35
CA LEU A 116 17.93 -6.63 -0.25
C LEU A 116 18.92 -7.13 0.79
N PHE A 117 18.41 -7.76 1.83
CA PHE A 117 19.17 -8.49 2.83
C PHE A 117 19.14 -9.99 2.54
N LYS A 118 20.26 -10.67 2.79
CA LYS A 118 20.37 -12.13 2.82
C LYS A 118 21.05 -12.52 4.13
N ASN A 119 20.34 -13.26 4.99
CA ASN A 119 20.85 -13.70 6.30
C ASN A 119 21.43 -12.54 7.13
N GLY A 120 20.70 -11.43 7.19
CA GLY A 120 21.08 -10.23 7.95
C GLY A 120 22.11 -9.31 7.30
N GLU A 121 22.71 -9.68 6.17
CA GLU A 121 23.68 -8.86 5.45
C GLU A 121 23.07 -8.19 4.21
N VAL A 122 23.49 -6.97 3.91
CA VAL A 122 23.04 -6.26 2.69
C VAL A 122 23.66 -6.93 1.47
N ALA A 123 22.83 -7.56 0.65
CA ALA A 123 23.22 -8.21 -0.60
C ALA A 123 23.19 -7.23 -1.78
N ALA A 124 22.19 -6.34 -1.84
CA ALA A 124 22.05 -5.41 -2.94
C ALA A 124 21.23 -4.17 -2.58
N THR A 125 21.46 -3.07 -3.30
CA THR A 125 20.78 -1.79 -3.11
C THR A 125 20.20 -1.30 -4.43
N LYS A 126 18.95 -0.83 -4.40
CA LYS A 126 18.30 -0.14 -5.51
C LYS A 126 17.73 1.19 -5.04
N VAL A 127 18.20 2.29 -5.64
CA VAL A 127 17.72 3.65 -5.33
C VAL A 127 16.71 4.11 -6.40
N GLY A 128 15.64 4.75 -5.94
CA GLY A 128 14.61 5.36 -6.78
C GLY A 128 13.50 4.39 -7.19
N ALA A 129 12.43 4.96 -7.75
CA ALA A 129 11.31 4.17 -8.26
C ALA A 129 11.72 3.34 -9.48
N LEU A 130 11.06 2.21 -9.66
CA LEU A 130 11.32 1.25 -10.74
C LEU A 130 10.03 0.53 -11.13
N SER A 131 10.00 -0.01 -12.35
CA SER A 131 8.88 -0.84 -12.81
C SER A 131 8.94 -2.23 -12.19
N LYS A 132 7.82 -2.97 -12.24
CA LYS A 132 7.76 -4.38 -11.79
C LYS A 132 8.82 -5.25 -12.47
N GLY A 133 8.97 -5.11 -13.79
CA GLY A 133 9.99 -5.87 -14.55
C GLY A 133 11.41 -5.61 -14.04
N GLN A 134 11.76 -4.34 -13.84
CA GLN A 134 13.06 -3.95 -13.29
C GLN A 134 13.27 -4.47 -11.86
N LEU A 135 12.21 -4.54 -11.05
CA LEU A 135 12.29 -5.07 -9.69
C LEU A 135 12.52 -6.58 -9.71
N LYS A 136 11.83 -7.33 -10.59
CA LYS A 136 12.06 -8.76 -10.77
C LYS A 136 13.47 -9.05 -11.26
N GLU A 137 13.96 -8.33 -12.26
CA GLU A 137 15.34 -8.46 -12.74
C GLU A 137 16.36 -8.21 -11.62
N PHE A 138 16.15 -7.16 -10.82
CA PHE A 138 17.00 -6.87 -9.66
C PHE A 138 16.96 -8.01 -8.64
N LEU A 139 15.78 -8.53 -8.31
CA LEU A 139 15.62 -9.61 -7.33
C LEU A 139 16.23 -10.92 -7.84
N ASP A 140 15.89 -11.35 -9.05
CA ASP A 140 16.36 -12.62 -9.62
C ASP A 140 17.89 -12.64 -9.75
N ALA A 141 18.51 -11.52 -10.13
CA ALA A 141 19.96 -11.40 -10.22
C ALA A 141 20.67 -11.51 -8.86
N ASN A 142 20.00 -11.14 -7.77
CA ASN A 142 20.60 -11.09 -6.44
C ASN A 142 20.08 -12.18 -5.49
N LEU A 143 19.04 -12.93 -5.86
CA LEU A 143 18.48 -14.05 -5.09
C LEU A 143 19.11 -15.39 -5.44
N ALA A 144 19.73 -15.52 -6.63
CA ALA A 144 20.48 -16.70 -7.04
C ALA A 144 21.60 -17.10 -6.06
#